data_AF-A0A841AMD8-F1
#
_entry.id   AF-A0A841AMD8-F1
#
_cell.length_a   1.000
_cell.length_b   1.000
_cell.length_c   1.000
_cell.angle_alpha   90.00
_cell.angle_beta   90.00
_cell.angle_gamma   90.00
#
_symmetry.space_group_name_H-M   'P 1'
#
loop_
_entity.id
_entity.type
_entity.pdbx_description
1 polymer ?
#
loop_
_entity_poly.entity_id
_entity_poly.type
_entity_poly.pdbx_seq_one_letter_code
_entity_poly.pdbx_strand_id
1 'polypeptide(L)'
;MEPAGVVPVDRPSTSTVRTLLTLSLPAIVVGVVSALMLFAVEWVVHELENGVWELLPHALGIDASSGWWIFGVLTATGLVVGLVVWLVPGHGGRDSATVELIAPPLPLSTLPSLALVAVVGFAGGASLGPEAPVIAINTALLVALIRKLWPAIPVESVVMVTAAGTIGALFGTPVAAALVFTGLVGARSGHNAHGGDALWDRLFLPLLAAASGALTTSALATPSFSVDLPAYVEVAPADLLSASVVAAIGALLGLAAAVAMPRVHRLFRLLRNPALYITLGGVVLGLLGAVGGEITLFKGLSQMGRLVAERDAFDAVAVVLIVVVKVLALVVSAAAGFSGGRIFPAVFVGVALGVLANDLLPGIPLVVGVAGGVLGMVLAVSRDGWISLFIAVAVTGSITVLPVLCIAVLPAWLIVSRGPEMIVHSTETHEPAANAAATENSAHRAAAENSAHRAATENPAHRAATENPEHPAATDGNRQ
;
A
#
# COMPACT_ATOMS: atom_id res chain seq x y z
N MET A 1 21.77 28.82 -54.57
CA MET A 1 21.75 27.46 -53.97
C MET A 1 21.18 27.61 -52.58
N GLU A 2 20.11 26.88 -52.28
CA GLU A 2 19.37 27.00 -51.02
C GLU A 2 20.21 26.61 -49.78
N PRO A 3 19.95 27.23 -48.61
CA PRO A 3 20.34 26.63 -47.35
C PRO A 3 19.52 25.35 -47.11
N ALA A 4 20.19 24.30 -46.62
CA ALA A 4 19.60 22.98 -46.47
C ALA A 4 18.33 22.98 -45.60
N GLY A 5 17.33 22.21 -46.04
CA GLY A 5 16.03 22.13 -45.37
C GLY A 5 16.15 21.69 -43.91
N VAL A 6 15.48 22.44 -43.03
CA VAL A 6 15.26 22.04 -41.64
C VAL A 6 14.42 20.77 -41.66
N VAL A 7 15.02 19.64 -41.30
CA VAL A 7 14.29 18.39 -41.02
C VAL A 7 13.28 18.72 -39.91
N PRO A 8 11.98 18.48 -40.08
CA PRO A 8 11.02 18.73 -39.03
C PRO A 8 11.35 17.80 -37.85
N VAL A 9 11.65 18.41 -36.70
CA VAL A 9 11.80 17.68 -35.43
C VAL A 9 10.48 16.98 -35.16
N ASP A 10 10.51 15.65 -35.05
CA ASP A 10 9.34 14.85 -34.67
C ASP A 10 8.76 15.40 -33.38
N ARG A 11 7.48 15.79 -33.44
CA ARG A 11 6.77 16.29 -32.26
C ARG A 11 6.55 15.10 -31.31
N PRO A 12 6.88 15.21 -30.01
CA PRO A 12 6.52 14.17 -29.05
C PRO A 12 5.00 14.00 -29.04
N SER A 13 4.56 12.75 -28.81
CA SER A 13 3.15 12.35 -28.90
C SER A 13 2.32 12.89 -27.75
N THR A 14 1.91 14.16 -27.82
CA THR A 14 0.93 14.74 -26.90
C THR A 14 -0.30 13.85 -26.87
N SER A 15 -0.76 13.46 -25.67
CA SER A 15 -1.97 12.65 -25.55
C SER A 15 -3.16 13.39 -26.17
N THR A 16 -3.62 12.93 -27.34
CA THR A 16 -4.71 13.61 -28.05
C THR A 16 -5.97 13.59 -27.17
N VAL A 17 -6.71 14.70 -27.10
CA VAL A 17 -7.97 14.81 -26.32
C VAL A 17 -8.92 13.63 -26.60
N ARG A 18 -8.97 13.17 -27.86
CA ARG A 18 -9.71 11.97 -28.29
C ARG A 18 -9.29 10.69 -27.55
N THR A 19 -8.00 10.49 -27.30
CA THR A 19 -7.47 9.36 -26.55
C THR A 19 -7.90 9.42 -25.09
N LEU A 20 -7.77 10.58 -24.44
CA LEU A 20 -8.23 10.79 -23.07
C LEU A 20 -9.73 10.51 -22.94
N LEU A 21 -10.57 11.08 -23.82
CA LEU A 21 -12.01 10.83 -23.86
C LEU A 21 -12.38 9.35 -24.09
N THR A 22 -11.62 8.64 -24.93
CA THR A 22 -11.86 7.22 -25.20
C THR A 22 -11.51 6.36 -23.98
N LEU A 23 -10.47 6.73 -23.23
CA LEU A 23 -10.03 6.02 -22.03
C LEU A 23 -10.82 6.44 -20.76
N SER A 24 -11.56 7.55 -20.80
CA SER A 24 -12.42 8.00 -19.70
C SER A 24 -13.41 6.92 -19.24
N LEU A 25 -14.11 6.28 -20.18
CA LEU A 25 -15.12 5.26 -19.85
C LEU A 25 -14.50 4.02 -19.20
N PRO A 26 -13.41 3.42 -19.74
CA PRO A 26 -12.64 2.39 -19.03
C PRO A 26 -12.18 2.81 -17.63
N ALA A 27 -11.68 4.04 -17.43
CA ALA A 27 -11.23 4.53 -16.13
C ALA A 27 -12.40 4.65 -15.13
N ILE A 28 -13.55 5.18 -15.56
CA ILE A 28 -14.78 5.22 -14.74
C ILE A 28 -15.17 3.81 -14.30
N VAL A 29 -15.24 2.86 -15.24
CA VAL A 29 -15.59 1.46 -14.97
C VAL A 29 -14.60 0.81 -13.99
N VAL A 30 -13.30 1.05 -14.15
CA VAL A 30 -12.27 0.57 -13.20
C VAL A 30 -12.53 1.07 -11.79
N GLY A 31 -12.85 2.35 -11.60
CA GLY A 31 -13.18 2.90 -10.28
C GLY A 31 -14.46 2.33 -9.69
N VAL A 32 -15.53 2.23 -10.49
CA VAL A 32 -16.82 1.62 -10.07
C VAL A 32 -16.63 0.16 -9.65
N VAL A 33 -15.92 -0.64 -10.45
CA VAL A 33 -15.62 -2.05 -10.12
C VAL A 33 -14.74 -2.15 -8.87
N SER A 34 -13.79 -1.24 -8.70
CA SER A 34 -12.92 -1.21 -7.50
C SER A 34 -13.71 -0.95 -6.22
N ALA A 35 -14.70 -0.04 -6.27
CA ALA A 35 -15.59 0.25 -5.16
C ALA A 35 -16.60 -0.89 -4.89
N LEU A 36 -17.15 -1.51 -5.94
CA LEU A 36 -18.03 -2.67 -5.79
C LEU A 36 -17.30 -3.87 -5.15
N MET A 37 -16.02 -4.09 -5.48
CA MET A 37 -15.21 -5.13 -4.84
C MET A 37 -14.92 -4.80 -3.37
N LEU A 38 -14.61 -3.53 -3.06
CA LEU A 38 -14.46 -3.08 -1.68
C LEU A 38 -15.75 -3.35 -0.88
N PHE A 39 -16.89 -2.88 -1.39
CA PHE A 39 -18.19 -3.08 -0.76
C PHE A 39 -18.52 -4.57 -0.57
N ALA A 40 -18.25 -5.43 -1.56
CA ALA A 40 -18.48 -6.87 -1.45
C ALA A 40 -17.60 -7.51 -0.35
N VAL A 41 -16.33 -7.12 -0.24
CA VAL A 41 -15.43 -7.61 0.83
C VAL A 41 -15.90 -7.10 2.20
N GLU A 42 -16.23 -5.80 2.32
CA GLU A 42 -16.70 -5.23 3.59
C GLU A 42 -18.05 -5.79 4.04
N TRP A 43 -18.97 -6.07 3.11
CA TRP A 43 -20.24 -6.73 3.43
C TRP A 43 -20.03 -8.14 4.00
N VAL A 44 -19.19 -8.97 3.36
CA VAL A 44 -18.89 -10.32 3.88
C VAL A 44 -18.17 -10.25 5.24
N VAL A 45 -17.28 -9.27 5.45
CA VAL A 45 -16.65 -9.04 6.75
C VAL A 45 -17.70 -8.68 7.81
N HIS A 46 -18.64 -7.78 7.50
CA HIS A 46 -19.67 -7.35 8.44
C HIS A 46 -20.63 -8.48 8.84
N GLU A 47 -21.10 -9.31 7.89
CA GLU A 47 -21.96 -10.45 8.20
C GLU A 47 -21.24 -11.49 9.11
N LEU A 48 -19.94 -11.71 8.88
CA LEU A 48 -19.11 -12.56 9.75
C LEU A 48 -18.83 -11.92 11.11
N GLU A 49 -18.65 -10.60 11.17
CA GLU A 49 -18.47 -9.82 12.41
C GLU A 49 -19.73 -9.96 13.28
N ASN A 50 -20.92 -9.70 12.73
CA ASN A 50 -22.20 -9.89 13.42
C ASN A 50 -22.38 -11.35 13.87
N GLY A 51 -22.01 -12.32 13.02
CA GLY A 51 -22.06 -13.74 13.36
C GLY A 51 -21.17 -14.14 14.55
N VAL A 52 -19.94 -13.63 14.60
CA VAL A 52 -18.93 -14.00 15.61
C VAL A 52 -19.04 -13.17 16.90
N TRP A 53 -19.44 -11.91 16.82
CA TRP A 53 -19.43 -10.98 17.96
C TRP A 53 -20.82 -10.69 18.54
N GLU A 54 -21.91 -10.92 17.81
CA GLU A 54 -23.28 -10.74 18.34
C GLU A 54 -24.02 -12.08 18.48
N LEU A 55 -24.18 -12.82 17.39
CA LEU A 55 -25.03 -14.02 17.36
C LEU A 55 -24.45 -15.19 18.18
N LEU A 56 -23.15 -15.47 18.01
CA LEU A 56 -22.51 -16.61 18.67
C LEU A 56 -22.37 -16.44 20.21
N PRO A 57 -21.96 -15.27 20.76
CA PRO A 57 -21.95 -15.05 22.21
C PRO A 57 -23.36 -15.13 22.80
N HIS A 58 -24.35 -14.53 22.14
CA HIS A 58 -25.74 -14.56 22.58
C HIS A 58 -26.29 -16.00 22.63
N ALA A 59 -26.02 -16.82 21.62
CA ALA A 59 -26.41 -18.23 21.58
C ALA A 59 -25.72 -19.10 22.66
N LEU A 60 -24.52 -18.70 23.10
CA LEU A 60 -23.75 -19.39 24.15
C LEU A 60 -24.03 -18.84 25.56
N GLY A 61 -24.78 -17.74 25.69
CA GLY A 61 -24.97 -17.03 26.96
C GLY A 61 -23.69 -16.36 27.49
N ILE A 62 -22.76 -16.02 26.59
CA ILE A 62 -21.47 -15.38 26.90
C ILE A 62 -21.57 -13.88 26.58
N ASP A 63 -21.01 -13.04 27.44
CA ASP A 63 -20.82 -11.63 27.17
C ASP A 63 -19.71 -11.44 26.10
N ALA A 64 -20.07 -10.86 24.95
CA ALA A 64 -19.16 -10.60 23.84
C ALA A 64 -18.00 -9.67 24.23
N SER A 65 -18.25 -8.76 25.18
CA SER A 65 -17.26 -7.80 25.68
C SER A 65 -16.27 -8.42 26.68
N SER A 66 -16.50 -9.67 27.08
CA SER A 66 -15.61 -10.41 27.97
C SER A 66 -14.23 -10.58 27.34
N GLY A 67 -13.17 -10.23 28.08
CA GLY A 67 -11.79 -10.45 27.64
C GLY A 67 -11.48 -11.91 27.29
N TRP A 68 -12.20 -12.88 27.85
CA TRP A 68 -12.09 -14.30 27.46
C TRP A 68 -12.67 -14.58 26.07
N TRP A 69 -13.77 -13.92 25.69
CA TRP A 69 -14.35 -14.05 24.35
C TRP A 69 -13.41 -13.41 23.32
N ILE A 70 -12.98 -12.17 23.57
CA ILE A 70 -12.02 -11.45 22.73
C ILE A 70 -10.73 -12.27 22.52
N PHE A 71 -10.17 -12.81 23.61
CA PHE A 71 -8.98 -13.66 23.55
C PHE A 71 -9.22 -14.95 22.73
N GLY A 72 -10.35 -15.61 22.94
CA GLY A 72 -10.72 -16.84 22.24
C GLY A 72 -10.89 -16.63 20.74
N VAL A 73 -11.66 -15.60 20.34
CA VAL A 73 -11.92 -15.28 18.93
C VAL A 73 -10.63 -14.90 18.20
N LEU A 74 -9.80 -14.02 18.76
CA LEU A 74 -8.54 -13.61 18.10
C LEU A 74 -7.53 -14.78 18.01
N THR A 75 -7.47 -15.64 19.03
CA THR A 75 -6.66 -16.87 18.98
C THR A 75 -7.15 -17.83 17.89
N ALA A 76 -8.47 -18.07 17.81
CA ALA A 76 -9.07 -18.91 16.77
C ALA A 76 -8.88 -18.32 15.37
N THR A 77 -8.99 -17.00 15.23
CA THR A 77 -8.74 -16.26 13.99
C THR A 77 -7.30 -16.44 13.54
N GLY A 78 -6.33 -16.26 14.44
CA GLY A 78 -4.92 -16.52 14.15
C GLY A 78 -4.63 -17.96 13.74
N LEU A 79 -5.33 -18.93 14.35
CA LEU A 79 -5.24 -20.34 13.95
C LEU A 79 -5.81 -20.58 12.55
N VAL A 80 -7.00 -20.09 12.24
CA VAL A 80 -7.63 -20.26 10.92
C VAL A 80 -6.81 -19.57 9.83
N VAL A 81 -6.41 -18.30 10.03
CA VAL A 81 -5.54 -17.57 9.09
C VAL A 81 -4.20 -18.29 8.92
N GLY A 82 -3.59 -18.76 10.02
CA GLY A 82 -2.36 -19.52 10.00
C GLY A 82 -2.44 -20.82 9.20
N LEU A 83 -3.53 -21.58 9.36
CA LEU A 83 -3.79 -22.79 8.59
C LEU A 83 -4.06 -22.49 7.11
N VAL A 84 -4.79 -21.41 6.79
CA VAL A 84 -5.02 -21.00 5.40
C VAL A 84 -3.71 -20.60 4.71
N VAL A 85 -2.86 -19.78 5.36
CA VAL A 85 -1.54 -19.41 4.85
C VAL A 85 -0.63 -20.63 4.70
N TRP A 86 -0.77 -21.65 5.55
CA TRP A 86 0.04 -22.87 5.48
C TRP A 86 -0.42 -23.87 4.40
N LEU A 87 -1.73 -24.06 4.21
CA LEU A 87 -2.29 -25.19 3.46
C LEU A 87 -2.98 -24.80 2.15
N VAL A 88 -3.49 -23.57 2.01
CA VAL A 88 -4.28 -23.17 0.84
C VAL A 88 -3.36 -22.61 -0.26
N PRO A 89 -3.48 -23.08 -1.52
CA PRO A 89 -2.68 -22.58 -2.63
C PRO A 89 -2.75 -21.05 -2.75
N GLY A 90 -1.57 -20.42 -2.82
CA GLY A 90 -1.42 -18.96 -2.82
C GLY A 90 -1.03 -18.37 -1.47
N HIS A 91 -1.12 -19.14 -0.37
CA HIS A 91 -0.54 -18.84 0.95
C HIS A 91 -0.91 -17.44 1.50
N GLY A 92 -2.10 -16.92 1.19
CA GLY A 92 -2.56 -15.61 1.64
C GLY A 92 -1.98 -14.42 0.87
N GLY A 93 -1.22 -14.64 -0.21
CA GLY A 93 -0.60 -13.60 -1.02
C GLY A 93 0.82 -13.22 -0.56
N ARG A 94 1.19 -11.93 -0.70
CA ARG A 94 2.46 -11.41 -0.16
C ARG A 94 2.26 -10.99 1.30
N ASP A 95 3.33 -11.11 2.09
CA ASP A 95 3.32 -10.68 3.48
C ASP A 95 3.08 -9.16 3.60
N SER A 96 2.08 -8.77 4.40
CA SER A 96 1.77 -7.37 4.67
C SER A 96 2.89 -6.64 5.42
N ALA A 97 3.89 -7.34 5.97
CA ALA A 97 5.10 -6.73 6.50
C ALA A 97 6.08 -6.25 5.41
N THR A 98 6.12 -6.88 4.24
CA THR A 98 7.23 -6.72 3.27
C THR A 98 6.85 -5.94 2.00
N VAL A 99 5.58 -5.53 1.86
CA VAL A 99 5.09 -4.79 0.69
C VAL A 99 4.73 -3.34 0.99
N GLU A 100 4.93 -2.50 -0.02
CA GLU A 100 4.27 -1.21 -0.19
C GLU A 100 2.79 -1.39 -0.57
N LEU A 101 2.04 -0.29 -0.49
CA LEU A 101 0.64 -0.21 -0.86
C LEU A 101 0.35 -0.58 -2.32
N ILE A 102 1.21 -0.14 -3.25
CA ILE A 102 1.04 -0.36 -4.69
C ILE A 102 2.12 -1.31 -5.18
N ALA A 103 1.80 -2.60 -5.16
CA ALA A 103 2.71 -3.67 -5.58
C ALA A 103 2.37 -4.21 -6.98
N PRO A 104 3.30 -4.91 -7.68
CA PRO A 104 3.02 -5.55 -8.96
C PRO A 104 1.87 -6.57 -8.87
N PRO A 105 1.07 -6.79 -9.93
CA PRO A 105 -0.09 -7.67 -9.90
C PRO A 105 0.22 -9.08 -9.38
N LEU A 106 -0.70 -9.64 -8.60
CA LEU A 106 -0.61 -11.02 -8.13
C LEU A 106 -1.16 -12.00 -9.17
N PRO A 107 -0.69 -13.27 -9.18
CA PRO A 107 -1.33 -14.33 -9.97
C PRO A 107 -2.77 -14.55 -9.48
N LEU A 108 -3.71 -14.74 -10.41
CA LEU A 108 -5.13 -14.94 -10.08
C LEU A 108 -5.37 -16.13 -9.13
N SER A 109 -4.52 -17.16 -9.19
CA SER A 109 -4.57 -18.31 -8.28
C SER A 109 -4.31 -17.99 -6.81
N THR A 110 -3.70 -16.84 -6.48
CA THR A 110 -3.47 -16.43 -5.09
C THR A 110 -4.68 -15.74 -4.45
N LEU A 111 -5.57 -15.16 -5.27
CA LEU A 111 -6.65 -14.30 -4.80
C LEU A 111 -7.66 -14.98 -3.88
N PRO A 112 -8.07 -16.25 -4.08
CA PRO A 112 -8.97 -16.92 -3.15
C PRO A 112 -8.37 -17.04 -1.74
N SER A 113 -7.07 -17.37 -1.65
CA SER A 113 -6.37 -17.45 -0.36
C SER A 113 -6.22 -16.08 0.29
N LEU A 114 -5.88 -15.04 -0.49
CA LEU A 114 -5.75 -13.65 -0.03
C LEU A 114 -7.07 -13.09 0.49
N ALA A 115 -8.17 -13.29 -0.25
CA ALA A 115 -9.49 -12.86 0.16
C ALA A 115 -9.93 -13.58 1.45
N LEU A 116 -9.71 -14.89 1.56
CA LEU A 116 -10.05 -15.67 2.74
C LEU A 116 -9.29 -15.20 4.00
N VAL A 117 -7.96 -15.00 3.91
CA VAL A 117 -7.18 -14.53 5.08
C VAL A 117 -7.54 -13.10 5.48
N ALA A 118 -7.85 -12.22 4.52
CA ALA A 118 -8.25 -10.85 4.78
C ALA A 118 -9.63 -10.82 5.46
N VAL A 119 -10.63 -11.49 4.87
CA VAL A 119 -12.00 -11.55 5.41
C VAL A 119 -12.03 -12.15 6.82
N VAL A 120 -11.38 -13.30 7.03
CA VAL A 120 -11.32 -13.94 8.36
C VAL A 120 -10.54 -13.08 9.35
N GLY A 121 -9.41 -12.50 8.94
CA GLY A 121 -8.61 -11.62 9.79
C GLY A 121 -9.39 -10.38 10.27
N PHE A 122 -10.10 -9.72 9.35
CA PHE A 122 -10.88 -8.52 9.68
C PHE A 122 -12.09 -8.85 10.55
N ALA A 123 -12.92 -9.82 10.17
CA ALA A 123 -14.09 -10.21 10.96
C ALA A 123 -13.72 -10.75 12.35
N GLY A 124 -12.55 -11.41 12.46
CA GLY A 124 -11.99 -11.88 13.72
C GLY A 124 -11.32 -10.80 14.59
N GLY A 125 -11.36 -9.52 14.19
CA GLY A 125 -10.91 -8.40 15.02
C GLY A 125 -9.45 -7.95 14.83
N ALA A 126 -8.71 -8.47 13.84
CA ALA A 126 -7.32 -8.07 13.61
C ALA A 126 -7.20 -6.56 13.31
N SER A 127 -6.19 -5.90 13.86
CA SER A 127 -6.05 -4.44 13.77
C SER A 127 -5.33 -4.02 12.49
N LEU A 128 -5.96 -4.29 11.34
CA LEU A 128 -5.52 -3.91 10.00
C LEU A 128 -6.72 -3.45 9.15
N GLY A 129 -6.48 -2.63 8.13
CA GLY A 129 -7.48 -2.16 7.18
C GLY A 129 -7.60 -3.02 5.91
N PRO A 130 -8.69 -2.89 5.14
CA PRO A 130 -8.90 -3.61 3.87
C PRO A 130 -8.02 -3.13 2.71
N GLU A 131 -7.33 -2.02 2.91
CA GLU A 131 -6.62 -1.24 1.89
C GLU A 131 -5.65 -2.07 1.01
N ALA A 132 -4.57 -2.62 1.56
CA ALA A 132 -3.62 -3.46 0.82
C ALA A 132 -4.25 -4.70 0.12
N PRO A 133 -5.04 -5.57 0.79
CA PRO A 133 -5.61 -6.75 0.13
C PRO A 133 -6.64 -6.39 -0.95
N VAL A 134 -7.50 -5.38 -0.74
CA VAL A 134 -8.48 -4.97 -1.76
C VAL A 134 -7.77 -4.35 -2.98
N ILE A 135 -6.73 -3.54 -2.79
CA ILE A 135 -5.90 -3.03 -3.90
C ILE A 135 -5.24 -4.19 -4.67
N ALA A 136 -4.69 -5.19 -3.97
CA ALA A 136 -4.06 -6.34 -4.60
C ALA A 136 -5.05 -7.21 -5.39
N ILE A 137 -6.26 -7.44 -4.85
CA ILE A 137 -7.36 -8.16 -5.52
C ILE A 137 -7.84 -7.40 -6.76
N ASN A 138 -8.17 -6.11 -6.61
CA ASN A 138 -8.61 -5.26 -7.72
C ASN A 138 -7.56 -5.21 -8.83
N THR A 139 -6.29 -4.95 -8.47
CA THR A 139 -5.18 -4.86 -9.42
C THR A 139 -4.99 -6.16 -10.19
N ALA A 140 -5.00 -7.32 -9.51
CA ALA A 140 -4.84 -8.61 -10.17
C ALA A 140 -6.00 -8.93 -11.14
N LEU A 141 -7.25 -8.71 -10.71
CA LEU A 141 -8.44 -8.96 -11.54
C LEU A 141 -8.51 -8.01 -12.74
N LEU A 142 -8.34 -6.71 -12.52
CA LEU A 142 -8.48 -5.69 -13.56
C LEU A 142 -7.31 -5.73 -14.54
N VAL A 143 -6.08 -6.00 -14.10
CA VAL A 143 -4.96 -6.27 -15.03
C VAL A 143 -5.23 -7.51 -15.88
N ALA A 144 -5.70 -8.62 -15.30
CA ALA A 144 -6.00 -9.82 -16.08
C ALA A 144 -7.13 -9.58 -17.10
N LEU A 145 -8.19 -8.88 -16.70
CA LEU A 145 -9.31 -8.53 -17.57
C LEU A 145 -8.89 -7.57 -18.69
N ILE A 146 -8.20 -6.48 -18.36
CA ILE A 146 -7.80 -5.46 -19.34
C ILE A 146 -6.73 -6.00 -20.28
N ARG A 147 -5.76 -6.81 -19.82
CA ARG A 147 -4.81 -7.48 -20.73
C ARG A 147 -5.48 -8.47 -21.68
N LYS A 148 -6.59 -9.10 -21.28
CA LYS A 148 -7.36 -10.02 -22.14
C LYS A 148 -8.17 -9.27 -23.21
N LEU A 149 -8.73 -8.12 -22.87
CA LEU A 149 -9.58 -7.32 -23.77
C LEU A 149 -8.77 -6.34 -24.64
N TRP A 150 -7.72 -5.75 -24.09
CA TRP A 150 -6.86 -4.74 -24.71
C TRP A 150 -5.37 -5.01 -24.42
N PRO A 151 -4.75 -6.00 -25.08
CA PRO A 151 -3.36 -6.40 -24.82
C PRO A 151 -2.30 -5.31 -25.01
N ALA A 152 -2.63 -4.23 -25.71
CA ALA A 152 -1.75 -3.10 -26.01
C ALA A 152 -1.63 -2.06 -24.87
N ILE A 153 -2.46 -2.14 -23.82
CA ILE A 153 -2.39 -1.22 -22.68
C ILE A 153 -1.28 -1.66 -21.71
N PRO A 154 -0.33 -0.78 -21.33
CA PRO A 154 0.71 -1.11 -20.36
C PRO A 154 0.15 -1.53 -19.00
N VAL A 155 0.79 -2.51 -18.37
CA VAL A 155 0.34 -3.06 -17.08
C VAL A 155 0.39 -1.99 -16.00
N GLU A 156 1.43 -1.17 -16.03
CA GLU A 156 1.71 -0.08 -15.10
C GLU A 156 0.59 0.96 -15.12
N SER A 157 0.05 1.27 -16.30
CA SER A 157 -1.11 2.16 -16.46
C SER A 157 -2.37 1.58 -15.82
N VAL A 158 -2.62 0.28 -16.00
CA VAL A 158 -3.77 -0.40 -15.39
C VAL A 158 -3.63 -0.48 -13.87
N VAL A 159 -2.45 -0.82 -13.36
CA VAL A 159 -2.12 -0.80 -11.92
C VAL A 159 -2.39 0.59 -11.33
N MET A 160 -1.90 1.65 -11.99
CA MET A 160 -2.05 3.03 -11.53
C MET A 160 -3.52 3.47 -11.46
N VAL A 161 -4.30 3.23 -12.53
CA VAL A 161 -5.74 3.59 -12.56
C VAL A 161 -6.55 2.75 -11.57
N THR A 162 -6.20 1.47 -11.38
CA THR A 162 -6.88 0.57 -10.43
C THR A 162 -6.59 0.92 -8.98
N ALA A 163 -5.33 1.19 -8.64
CA ALA A 163 -4.94 1.66 -7.31
C ALA A 163 -5.60 3.01 -7.01
N ALA A 164 -5.67 3.93 -7.98
CA ALA A 164 -6.39 5.19 -7.83
C ALA A 164 -7.89 5.01 -7.56
N GLY A 165 -8.56 4.17 -8.36
CA GLY A 165 -9.97 3.82 -8.16
C GLY A 165 -10.25 3.22 -6.79
N THR A 166 -9.37 2.32 -6.33
CA THR A 166 -9.50 1.67 -5.03
C THR A 166 -9.20 2.62 -3.86
N ILE A 167 -8.16 3.46 -3.95
CA ILE A 167 -7.85 4.51 -2.96
C ILE A 167 -9.00 5.52 -2.86
N GLY A 168 -9.56 5.94 -3.99
CA GLY A 168 -10.74 6.81 -4.02
C GLY A 168 -11.94 6.17 -3.34
N ALA A 169 -12.19 4.88 -3.57
CA ALA A 169 -13.24 4.12 -2.90
C ALA A 169 -13.02 3.98 -1.39
N LEU A 170 -11.78 3.67 -0.95
CA LEU A 170 -11.41 3.45 0.46
C LEU A 170 -11.55 4.70 1.33
N PHE A 171 -11.24 5.89 0.79
CA PHE A 171 -11.23 7.14 1.55
C PHE A 171 -12.38 8.08 1.19
N GLY A 172 -13.27 7.71 0.26
CA GLY A 172 -14.38 8.54 -0.18
C GLY A 172 -13.98 9.85 -0.89
N THR A 173 -12.72 9.97 -1.36
CA THR A 173 -12.22 11.20 -1.99
C THR A 173 -11.24 10.92 -3.15
N PRO A 174 -11.39 11.58 -4.31
CA PRO A 174 -10.43 11.49 -5.40
C PRO A 174 -9.08 12.16 -5.08
N VAL A 175 -9.05 13.09 -4.12
CA VAL A 175 -7.89 13.95 -3.86
C VAL A 175 -6.73 13.17 -3.25
N ALA A 176 -7.02 12.21 -2.36
CA ALA A 176 -6.00 11.32 -1.79
C ALA A 176 -5.27 10.54 -2.90
N ALA A 177 -6.03 9.91 -3.81
CA ALA A 177 -5.45 9.19 -4.95
C ALA A 177 -4.61 10.12 -5.85
N ALA A 178 -5.15 11.28 -6.21
CA ALA A 178 -4.47 12.26 -7.08
C ALA A 178 -3.02 12.53 -6.66
N LEU A 179 -2.81 12.72 -5.36
CA LEU A 179 -1.56 13.21 -4.80
C LEU A 179 -0.55 12.09 -4.48
N VAL A 180 -1.04 10.88 -4.15
CA VAL A 180 -0.21 9.66 -4.18
C VAL A 180 0.46 9.53 -5.56
N PHE A 181 -0.30 9.75 -6.63
CA PHE A 181 0.24 9.65 -7.98
C PHE A 181 1.06 10.86 -8.42
N THR A 182 0.87 12.07 -7.88
CA THR A 182 1.80 13.18 -8.16
C THR A 182 3.19 12.91 -7.57
N GLY A 183 3.26 12.36 -6.35
CA GLY A 183 4.52 11.90 -5.74
C GLY A 183 5.16 10.77 -6.55
N LEU A 184 4.39 9.73 -6.87
CA LEU A 184 4.86 8.54 -7.57
C LEU A 184 5.32 8.81 -9.02
N VAL A 185 4.59 9.65 -9.76
CA VAL A 185 4.93 10.08 -11.13
C VAL A 185 6.06 11.11 -11.10
N GLY A 186 6.10 12.00 -10.10
CA GLY A 186 7.18 12.96 -9.90
C GLY A 186 8.53 12.29 -9.67
N ALA A 187 8.60 11.34 -8.73
CA ALA A 187 9.80 10.58 -8.43
C ALA A 187 10.34 9.81 -9.66
N ARG A 188 9.45 9.25 -10.48
CA ARG A 188 9.82 8.48 -11.69
C ARG A 188 10.18 9.36 -12.89
N SER A 189 9.72 10.60 -12.92
CA SER A 189 10.04 11.55 -14.01
C SER A 189 11.50 12.03 -13.98
N GLY A 190 12.23 11.82 -12.88
CA GLY A 190 13.63 12.23 -12.77
C GLY A 190 14.63 11.46 -13.64
N HIS A 191 14.27 10.27 -14.16
CA HIS A 191 15.23 9.39 -14.86
C HIS A 191 14.89 9.05 -16.32
N ASN A 192 13.66 9.29 -16.79
CA ASN A 192 13.22 8.92 -18.15
C ASN A 192 12.30 9.97 -18.81
N ALA A 193 12.44 11.26 -18.47
CA ALA A 193 11.65 12.34 -19.06
C ALA A 193 12.07 12.70 -20.50
N HIS A 194 11.93 11.75 -21.43
CA HIS A 194 11.94 12.03 -22.86
C HIS A 194 10.60 12.64 -23.30
N GLY A 195 10.43 13.94 -23.03
CA GLY A 195 9.48 14.82 -23.74
C GLY A 195 8.08 15.01 -23.15
N GLY A 196 7.69 16.29 -23.02
CA GLY A 196 6.41 16.79 -23.51
C GLY A 196 5.18 16.72 -22.61
N ASP A 197 4.82 15.55 -22.07
CA ASP A 197 3.48 15.36 -21.49
C ASP A 197 3.28 16.11 -20.17
N ALA A 198 2.15 16.81 -20.04
CA ALA A 198 1.79 17.49 -18.82
C ALA A 198 1.49 16.49 -17.69
N LEU A 199 1.87 16.84 -16.45
CA LEU A 199 1.54 16.03 -15.27
C LEU A 199 0.02 15.75 -15.17
N TRP A 200 -0.82 16.72 -15.59
CA TRP A 200 -2.26 16.58 -15.62
C TRP A 200 -2.74 15.44 -16.55
N ASP A 201 -2.18 15.33 -17.76
CA ASP A 201 -2.58 14.30 -18.73
C ASP A 201 -2.34 12.89 -18.18
N ARG A 202 -1.28 12.71 -17.39
CA ARG A 202 -0.95 11.45 -16.71
C ARG A 202 -1.87 11.14 -15.52
N LEU A 203 -2.39 12.18 -14.86
CA LEU A 203 -3.29 12.06 -13.71
C LEU A 203 -4.77 11.96 -14.10
N PHE A 204 -5.15 12.39 -15.31
CA PHE A 204 -6.55 12.47 -15.75
C PHE A 204 -7.32 11.15 -15.56
N LEU A 205 -6.77 10.02 -16.01
CA LEU A 205 -7.41 8.71 -15.87
C LEU A 205 -7.40 8.17 -14.42
N PRO A 206 -6.29 8.21 -13.67
CA PRO A 206 -6.29 7.92 -12.23
C PRO A 206 -7.30 8.75 -11.43
N LEU A 207 -7.37 10.06 -11.66
CA LEU A 207 -8.31 10.97 -11.00
C LEU A 207 -9.77 10.59 -11.28
N LEU A 208 -10.08 10.29 -12.53
CA LEU A 208 -11.44 9.93 -12.94
C LEU A 208 -11.87 8.58 -12.34
N ALA A 209 -10.97 7.60 -12.27
CA ALA A 209 -11.22 6.34 -11.58
C ALA A 209 -11.36 6.53 -10.06
N ALA A 210 -10.52 7.36 -9.44
CA ALA A 210 -10.63 7.67 -8.01
C ALA A 210 -11.95 8.40 -7.68
N ALA A 211 -12.38 9.31 -8.56
CA ALA A 211 -13.66 10.01 -8.40
C ALA A 211 -14.85 9.07 -8.58
N SER A 212 -14.84 8.18 -9.59
CA SER A 212 -15.93 7.21 -9.75
C SER A 212 -15.95 6.18 -8.62
N GLY A 213 -14.79 5.74 -8.12
CA GLY A 213 -14.68 4.88 -6.94
C GLY A 213 -15.25 5.53 -5.68
N ALA A 214 -14.83 6.77 -5.39
CA ALA A 214 -15.34 7.56 -4.26
C ALA A 214 -16.86 7.76 -4.33
N LEU A 215 -17.38 8.24 -5.46
CA LEU A 215 -18.81 8.47 -5.66
C LEU A 215 -19.64 7.18 -5.60
N THR A 216 -19.08 6.05 -6.06
CA THR A 216 -19.74 4.74 -5.96
C THR A 216 -19.82 4.29 -4.50
N THR A 217 -18.75 4.43 -3.71
CA THR A 217 -18.78 4.13 -2.28
C THR A 217 -19.82 4.99 -1.56
N SER A 218 -19.81 6.31 -1.77
CA SER A 218 -20.78 7.23 -1.15
C SER A 218 -22.24 6.99 -1.57
N ALA A 219 -22.49 6.29 -2.67
CA ALA A 219 -23.82 5.90 -3.12
C ALA A 219 -24.28 4.54 -2.58
N LEU A 220 -23.36 3.66 -2.18
CA LEU A 220 -23.63 2.31 -1.70
C LEU A 220 -23.54 2.17 -0.17
N ALA A 221 -22.71 2.98 0.48
CA ALA A 221 -22.37 2.87 1.89
C ALA A 221 -22.59 4.21 2.61
N THR A 222 -23.21 4.14 3.79
CA THR A 222 -23.51 5.28 4.67
C THR A 222 -22.46 5.61 5.73
N PRO A 223 -21.50 4.75 6.13
CA PRO A 223 -20.37 5.18 6.95
C PRO A 223 -19.44 6.07 6.12
N SER A 224 -19.42 7.36 6.41
CA SER A 224 -18.37 8.24 5.88
C SER A 224 -17.04 7.92 6.57
N PHE A 225 -15.93 8.20 5.89
CA PHE A 225 -14.58 8.12 6.46
C PHE A 225 -14.29 9.28 7.45
N SER A 226 -15.33 10.00 7.89
CA SER A 226 -15.27 11.18 8.75
C SER A 226 -15.86 10.90 10.13
N VAL A 227 -15.40 11.65 11.13
CA VAL A 227 -15.96 11.64 12.48
C VAL A 227 -16.76 12.91 12.71
N ASP A 228 -17.88 12.82 13.41
CA ASP A 228 -18.66 14.00 13.80
C ASP A 228 -17.91 14.82 14.85
N LEU A 229 -17.72 16.11 14.58
CA LEU A 229 -16.83 17.00 15.32
C LEU A 229 -17.44 18.41 15.41
N PRO A 230 -17.16 19.17 16.50
CA PRO A 230 -17.58 20.56 16.60
C PRO A 230 -17.12 21.41 15.41
N ALA A 231 -17.98 22.29 14.92
CA ALA A 231 -17.68 23.13 13.76
C ALA A 231 -16.44 24.02 14.00
N TYR A 232 -15.44 23.89 13.12
CA TYR A 232 -14.20 24.66 13.16
C TYR A 232 -14.21 25.75 12.07
N VAL A 233 -14.48 26.99 12.50
CA VAL A 233 -14.83 28.13 11.62
C VAL A 233 -13.69 29.15 11.52
N GLU A 234 -12.94 29.35 12.59
CA GLU A 234 -11.83 30.31 12.67
C GLU A 234 -10.53 29.61 13.10
N VAL A 235 -9.40 30.04 12.54
CA VAL A 235 -8.08 29.50 12.86
C VAL A 235 -7.37 30.43 13.85
N ALA A 236 -7.10 29.94 15.06
CA ALA A 236 -6.33 30.68 16.04
C ALA A 236 -4.81 30.46 15.83
N PRO A 237 -3.94 31.45 16.12
CA PRO A 237 -2.49 31.26 16.06
C PRO A 237 -1.97 30.13 16.96
N ALA A 238 -2.68 29.83 18.05
CA ALA A 238 -2.36 28.72 18.94
C ALA A 238 -2.58 27.34 18.26
N ASP A 239 -3.50 27.24 17.31
CA ASP A 239 -3.82 25.98 16.61
C ASP A 239 -2.65 25.48 15.78
N LEU A 240 -1.84 26.38 15.22
CA LEU A 240 -0.61 26.05 14.50
C LEU A 240 0.38 25.33 15.41
N LEU A 241 0.58 25.82 16.63
CA LEU A 241 1.47 25.20 17.61
C LEU A 241 0.89 23.88 18.12
N SER A 242 -0.40 23.86 18.48
CA SER A 242 -1.10 22.68 18.98
C SER A 242 -1.09 21.53 17.97
N ALA A 243 -1.50 21.78 16.72
CA ALA A 243 -1.45 20.79 15.65
C ALA A 243 -0.01 20.30 15.39
N SER A 244 0.97 21.20 15.40
CA SER A 244 2.38 20.84 15.22
C SER A 244 2.90 19.91 16.31
N VAL A 245 2.53 20.16 17.58
CA VAL A 245 2.93 19.32 18.72
C VAL A 245 2.22 17.97 18.67
N VAL A 246 0.91 17.92 18.43
CA VAL A 246 0.17 16.65 18.35
C VAL A 246 0.61 15.82 17.13
N ALA A 247 0.89 16.46 16.00
CA ALA A 247 1.47 15.80 14.82
C ALA A 247 2.89 15.29 15.07
N ALA A 248 3.73 16.01 15.80
CA ALA A 248 5.04 15.52 16.21
C ALA A 248 4.95 14.29 17.14
N ILE A 249 4.00 14.29 18.09
CA ILE A 249 3.75 13.14 18.98
C ILE A 249 3.26 11.92 18.17
N GLY A 250 2.29 12.10 17.28
CA GLY A 250 1.83 11.03 16.37
C GLY A 250 2.95 10.52 15.46
N ALA A 251 3.77 11.41 14.91
CA ALA A 251 4.90 11.03 14.07
C ALA A 251 5.96 10.22 14.85
N LEU A 252 6.27 10.61 16.10
CA LEU A 252 7.18 9.85 16.96
C LEU A 252 6.62 8.47 17.32
N LEU A 253 5.32 8.37 17.59
CA LEU A 253 4.65 7.11 17.95
C LEU A 253 4.58 6.14 16.75
N GLY A 254 4.18 6.64 15.57
CA GLY A 254 4.23 5.88 14.32
C GLY A 254 5.66 5.49 13.93
N LEU A 255 6.65 6.33 14.23
CA LEU A 255 8.06 6.00 14.01
C LEU A 255 8.55 4.92 14.97
N ALA A 256 8.13 4.95 16.24
CA ALA A 256 8.42 3.88 17.20
C ALA A 256 7.82 2.54 16.74
N ALA A 257 6.61 2.56 16.18
CA ALA A 257 5.97 1.40 15.55
C ALA A 257 6.79 0.87 14.35
N ALA A 258 7.23 1.76 13.45
CA ALA A 258 8.09 1.42 12.31
C ALA A 258 9.45 0.83 12.74
N VAL A 259 10.04 1.37 13.81
CA VAL A 259 11.28 0.86 14.43
C VAL A 259 11.05 -0.52 15.06
N ALA A 260 9.91 -0.77 15.71
CA ALA A 260 9.59 -2.06 16.32
C ALA A 260 9.30 -3.15 15.28
N MET A 261 8.60 -2.80 14.20
CA MET A 261 8.03 -3.70 13.19
C MET A 261 9.02 -4.77 12.66
N PRO A 262 10.23 -4.46 12.16
CA PRO A 262 11.19 -5.48 11.72
C PRO A 262 11.68 -6.42 12.84
N ARG A 263 11.75 -5.95 14.09
CA ARG A 263 12.19 -6.77 15.24
C ARG A 263 11.10 -7.76 15.65
N VAL A 264 9.85 -7.28 15.74
CA VAL A 264 8.68 -8.11 16.06
C VAL A 264 8.45 -9.14 14.95
N HIS A 265 8.57 -8.73 13.68
CA HIS A 265 8.48 -9.63 12.54
C HIS A 265 9.55 -10.72 12.60
N ARG A 266 10.82 -10.36 12.84
CA ARG A 266 11.91 -11.33 13.00
C ARG A 266 11.65 -12.33 14.15
N LEU A 267 11.08 -11.86 15.26
CA LEU A 267 10.70 -12.70 16.40
C LEU A 267 9.64 -13.75 16.01
N PHE A 268 8.57 -13.36 15.32
CA PHE A 268 7.57 -14.31 14.79
C PHE A 268 8.19 -15.31 13.80
N ARG A 269 9.07 -14.84 12.91
CA ARG A 269 9.74 -15.68 11.90
C ARG A 269 10.68 -16.75 12.49
N LEU A 270 11.09 -16.65 13.76
CA LEU A 270 11.86 -17.71 14.44
C LEU A 270 11.10 -19.05 14.52
N LEU A 271 9.77 -19.03 14.57
CA LEU A 271 8.92 -20.23 14.60
C LEU A 271 8.84 -20.96 13.26
N ARG A 272 9.27 -20.32 12.17
CA ARG A 272 9.34 -20.80 10.76
C ARG A 272 8.02 -21.22 10.09
N ASN A 273 7.07 -21.81 10.81
CA ASN A 273 5.81 -22.30 10.26
C ASN A 273 4.70 -21.21 10.33
N PRO A 274 4.04 -20.84 9.21
CA PRO A 274 2.91 -19.90 9.19
C PRO A 274 1.78 -20.22 10.15
N ALA A 275 1.41 -21.49 10.29
CA ALA A 275 0.37 -21.87 11.25
C ALA A 275 0.75 -21.47 12.68
N LEU A 276 2.01 -21.64 13.08
CA LEU A 276 2.46 -21.33 14.44
C LEU A 276 2.61 -19.83 14.67
N TYR A 277 3.27 -19.09 13.77
CA TYR A 277 3.57 -17.68 14.03
C TYR A 277 2.32 -16.78 13.89
N ILE A 278 1.37 -17.11 13.00
CA ILE A 278 0.10 -16.38 12.89
C ILE A 278 -0.81 -16.71 14.07
N THR A 279 -0.87 -17.97 14.53
CA THR A 279 -1.61 -18.34 15.75
C THR A 279 -1.06 -17.58 16.96
N LEU A 280 0.26 -17.52 17.13
CA LEU A 280 0.87 -16.73 18.21
C LEU A 280 0.55 -15.23 18.07
N GLY A 281 0.50 -14.71 16.84
CA GLY A 281 -0.01 -13.37 16.56
C GLY A 281 -1.44 -13.19 17.09
N GLY A 282 -2.34 -14.11 16.77
CA GLY A 282 -3.73 -14.14 17.28
C GLY A 282 -3.82 -14.21 18.81
N VAL A 283 -2.98 -15.01 19.46
CA VAL A 283 -2.88 -15.07 20.93
C VAL A 283 -2.46 -13.73 21.53
N VAL A 284 -1.42 -13.08 20.97
CA VAL A 284 -0.93 -11.78 21.45
C VAL A 284 -1.98 -10.69 21.20
N LEU A 285 -2.64 -10.69 20.03
CA LEU A 285 -3.75 -9.78 19.75
C LEU A 285 -4.93 -10.03 20.70
N GLY A 286 -5.24 -11.29 21.02
CA GLY A 286 -6.26 -11.67 21.99
C GLY A 286 -5.99 -11.10 23.38
N LEU A 287 -4.74 -11.17 23.86
CA LEU A 287 -4.35 -10.56 25.13
C LEU A 287 -4.43 -9.03 25.08
N LEU A 288 -3.97 -8.41 23.99
CA LEU A 288 -4.06 -6.96 23.79
C LEU A 288 -5.51 -6.48 23.77
N GLY A 289 -6.39 -7.17 23.02
CA GLY A 289 -7.81 -6.87 22.95
C GLY A 289 -8.55 -7.11 24.26
N ALA A 290 -8.19 -8.15 25.03
CA ALA A 290 -8.74 -8.39 26.36
C ALA A 290 -8.37 -7.29 27.37
N VAL A 291 -7.23 -6.61 27.18
CA VAL A 291 -6.78 -5.49 28.02
C VAL A 291 -7.34 -4.14 27.55
N GLY A 292 -7.42 -3.91 26.24
CA GLY A 292 -7.91 -2.65 25.65
C GLY A 292 -9.41 -2.58 25.41
N GLY A 293 -10.11 -3.72 25.46
CA GLY A 293 -11.53 -3.84 25.14
C GLY A 293 -11.83 -3.69 23.63
N GLU A 294 -13.12 -3.85 23.29
CA GLU A 294 -13.65 -3.84 21.92
C GLU A 294 -13.24 -2.60 21.11
N ILE A 295 -13.11 -1.44 21.75
CA ILE A 295 -12.72 -0.17 21.12
C ILE A 295 -11.33 -0.26 20.45
N THR A 296 -10.47 -1.19 20.90
CA THR A 296 -9.14 -1.42 20.33
C THR A 296 -9.11 -2.44 19.19
N LEU A 297 -10.19 -3.16 18.92
CA LEU A 297 -10.27 -4.19 17.88
C LEU A 297 -10.47 -3.61 16.47
N PHE A 298 -10.33 -4.46 15.44
CA PHE A 298 -10.64 -4.17 14.03
C PHE A 298 -9.82 -3.01 13.40
N LYS A 299 -10.18 -2.65 12.16
CA LYS A 299 -9.62 -1.52 11.40
C LYS A 299 -9.73 -0.16 12.12
N GLY A 300 -10.65 -0.01 13.07
CA GLY A 300 -10.82 1.21 13.87
C GLY A 300 -11.81 2.24 13.32
N LEU A 301 -12.51 1.98 12.22
CA LEU A 301 -13.33 2.99 11.54
C LEU A 301 -14.61 3.35 12.30
N SER A 302 -15.36 2.36 12.80
CA SER A 302 -16.50 2.60 13.69
C SER A 302 -16.03 3.00 15.09
N GLN A 303 -14.94 2.40 15.55
CA GLN A 303 -14.38 2.63 16.89
C GLN A 303 -13.87 4.07 17.07
N MET A 304 -13.28 4.71 16.04
CA MET A 304 -12.86 6.13 16.14
C MET A 304 -14.05 7.08 16.25
N GLY A 305 -15.16 6.77 15.58
CA GLY A 305 -16.41 7.53 15.70
C GLY A 305 -17.00 7.41 17.10
N ARG A 306 -17.08 6.17 17.61
CA ARG A 306 -17.50 5.88 18.99
C ARG A 306 -16.62 6.59 20.03
N LEU A 307 -15.30 6.55 19.88
CA LEU A 307 -14.35 7.19 20.79
C LEU A 307 -14.53 8.71 20.89
N VAL A 308 -14.93 9.39 19.81
CA VAL A 308 -15.19 10.84 19.81
C VAL A 308 -16.59 11.16 20.34
N ALA A 309 -17.59 10.35 20.02
CA ALA A 309 -18.97 10.51 20.50
C ALA A 309 -19.09 10.25 22.01
N GLU A 310 -18.43 9.20 22.51
CA GLU A 310 -18.41 8.77 23.91
C GLU A 310 -17.17 9.32 24.67
N ARG A 311 -16.45 10.32 24.13
CA ARG A 311 -15.16 10.79 24.69
C ARG A 311 -15.21 11.13 26.18
N ASP A 312 -16.33 11.69 26.66
CA ASP A 312 -16.51 12.09 28.06
C ASP A 312 -16.65 10.87 29.02
N ALA A 313 -16.76 9.65 28.47
CA ALA A 313 -16.77 8.39 29.23
C ALA A 313 -15.37 7.75 29.35
N PHE A 314 -14.35 8.28 28.67
CA PHE A 314 -12.97 7.80 28.75
C PHE A 314 -12.09 8.86 29.43
N ASP A 315 -11.40 8.50 30.51
CA ASP A 315 -10.38 9.38 31.09
C ASP A 315 -9.07 9.33 30.26
N ALA A 316 -8.19 10.32 30.48
CA ALA A 316 -6.88 10.36 29.83
C ALA A 316 -6.09 9.04 29.94
N VAL A 317 -6.22 8.31 31.06
CA VAL A 317 -5.51 7.05 31.29
C VAL A 317 -6.07 5.93 30.40
N ALA A 318 -7.39 5.81 30.27
CA ALA A 318 -8.05 4.90 29.36
C ALA A 318 -7.70 5.22 27.89
N VAL A 319 -7.70 6.50 27.49
CA VAL A 319 -7.31 6.88 26.11
C VAL A 319 -5.83 6.58 25.84
N VAL A 320 -4.92 6.79 26.81
CA VAL A 320 -3.52 6.36 26.69
C VAL A 320 -3.40 4.85 26.55
N LEU A 321 -4.17 4.07 27.32
CA LEU A 321 -4.19 2.61 27.19
C LEU A 321 -4.68 2.18 25.80
N ILE A 322 -5.77 2.78 25.31
CA ILE A 322 -6.33 2.55 23.96
C ILE A 322 -5.27 2.83 22.88
N VAL A 323 -4.57 3.96 22.96
CA VAL A 323 -3.48 4.34 22.06
C VAL A 323 -2.35 3.30 22.06
N VAL A 324 -1.86 2.91 23.25
CA VAL A 324 -0.77 1.93 23.38
C VAL A 324 -1.19 0.56 22.85
N VAL A 325 -2.37 0.07 23.24
CA VAL A 325 -2.89 -1.23 22.78
C VAL A 325 -3.08 -1.22 21.26
N LYS A 326 -3.64 -0.16 20.67
CA LYS A 326 -3.86 -0.10 19.21
C LYS A 326 -2.54 -0.07 18.43
N VAL A 327 -1.53 0.67 18.90
CA VAL A 327 -0.20 0.68 18.27
C VAL A 327 0.46 -0.69 18.35
N LEU A 328 0.39 -1.36 19.50
CA LEU A 328 0.90 -2.73 19.66
C LEU A 328 0.13 -3.71 18.77
N ALA A 329 -1.20 -3.60 18.70
CA ALA A 329 -2.04 -4.45 17.88
C ALA A 329 -1.77 -4.26 16.37
N LEU A 330 -1.55 -3.02 15.91
CA LEU A 330 -1.13 -2.72 14.53
C LEU A 330 0.22 -3.39 14.22
N VAL A 331 1.23 -3.18 15.06
CA VAL A 331 2.57 -3.77 14.87
C VAL A 331 2.51 -5.29 14.89
N VAL A 332 1.82 -5.90 15.86
CA VAL A 332 1.68 -7.35 15.97
C VAL A 332 0.92 -7.94 14.79
N SER A 333 -0.23 -7.36 14.40
CA SER A 333 -1.02 -7.86 13.27
C SER A 333 -0.19 -7.87 11.97
N ALA A 334 0.46 -6.76 11.66
CA ALA A 334 1.28 -6.65 10.46
C ALA A 334 2.53 -7.53 10.53
N ALA A 335 3.22 -7.60 11.69
CA ALA A 335 4.46 -8.37 11.84
C ALA A 335 4.24 -9.88 11.89
N ALA A 336 3.13 -10.34 12.46
CA ALA A 336 2.77 -11.75 12.56
C ALA A 336 2.23 -12.34 11.25
N GLY A 337 2.08 -11.54 10.19
CA GLY A 337 1.66 -12.02 8.87
C GLY A 337 0.14 -12.16 8.67
N PHE A 338 -0.67 -11.41 9.42
CA PHE A 338 -2.05 -11.16 8.99
C PHE A 338 -2.04 -10.28 7.72
N SER A 339 -3.03 -10.47 6.85
CA SER A 339 -3.15 -9.70 5.60
C SER A 339 -3.97 -8.43 5.81
N GLY A 340 -3.38 -7.25 5.55
CA GLY A 340 -4.09 -5.99 5.68
C GLY A 340 -3.23 -4.74 5.68
N GLY A 341 -3.91 -3.61 5.41
CA GLY A 341 -3.36 -2.27 5.36
C GLY A 341 -3.11 -1.64 6.72
N ARG A 342 -2.19 -0.67 6.77
CA ARG A 342 -1.73 -0.04 8.03
C ARG A 342 -2.34 1.34 8.30
N ILE A 343 -2.95 1.97 7.27
CA ILE A 343 -3.46 3.34 7.35
C ILE A 343 -4.67 3.45 8.29
N PHE A 344 -5.68 2.58 8.20
CA PHE A 344 -6.90 2.69 9.01
C PHE A 344 -6.62 2.64 10.54
N PRO A 345 -5.83 1.67 11.07
CA PRO A 345 -5.43 1.71 12.48
C PRO A 345 -4.58 2.92 12.85
N ALA A 346 -3.71 3.42 11.95
CA ALA A 346 -2.93 4.63 12.20
C ALA A 346 -3.83 5.89 12.30
N VAL A 347 -4.90 5.96 11.50
CA VAL A 347 -5.93 7.00 11.61
C VAL A 347 -6.64 6.91 12.97
N PHE A 348 -7.08 5.73 13.40
CA PHE A 348 -7.69 5.56 14.74
C PHE A 348 -6.75 6.05 15.85
N VAL A 349 -5.46 5.68 15.82
CA VAL A 349 -4.48 6.16 16.81
C VAL A 349 -4.36 7.69 16.77
N GLY A 350 -4.37 8.28 15.57
CA GLY A 350 -4.36 9.72 15.40
C GLY A 350 -5.59 10.43 15.97
N VAL A 351 -6.79 9.85 15.79
CA VAL A 351 -8.03 10.36 16.41
C VAL A 351 -7.93 10.26 17.94
N ALA A 352 -7.49 9.12 18.47
CA ALA A 352 -7.32 8.91 19.92
C ALA A 352 -6.31 9.87 20.55
N LEU A 353 -5.18 10.15 19.86
CA LEU A 353 -4.23 11.18 20.28
C LEU A 353 -4.85 12.59 20.27
N GLY A 354 -5.73 12.87 19.32
CA GLY A 354 -6.46 14.14 19.25
C GLY A 354 -7.48 14.33 20.37
N VAL A 355 -8.22 13.27 20.72
CA VAL A 355 -9.11 13.23 21.89
C VAL A 355 -8.31 13.43 23.17
N LEU A 356 -7.21 12.70 23.36
CA LEU A 356 -6.31 12.84 24.51
C LEU A 356 -5.71 14.25 24.62
N ALA A 357 -5.33 14.87 23.52
CA ALA A 357 -4.79 16.23 23.52
C ALA A 357 -5.84 17.28 23.92
N ASN A 358 -7.10 17.09 23.51
CA ASN A 358 -8.22 17.95 23.88
C ASN A 358 -8.62 17.77 25.36
N ASP A 359 -8.59 16.54 25.89
CA ASP A 359 -8.86 16.26 27.32
C ASP A 359 -7.77 16.86 28.23
N LEU A 360 -6.49 16.61 27.91
CA LEU A 360 -5.36 17.13 28.68
C LEU A 360 -5.20 18.67 28.60
N LEU A 361 -5.56 19.27 27.45
CA LEU A 361 -5.56 20.72 27.26
C LEU A 361 -6.86 21.15 26.55
N PRO A 362 -7.94 21.46 27.29
CA PRO A 362 -9.24 21.87 26.72
C PRO A 362 -9.20 23.13 25.84
N GLY A 363 -8.11 23.89 25.86
CA GLY A 363 -7.86 25.00 24.94
C GLY A 363 -7.44 24.59 23.52
N ILE A 364 -7.13 23.32 23.28
CA ILE A 364 -6.88 22.77 21.93
C ILE A 364 -8.24 22.34 21.33
N PRO A 365 -8.70 22.93 20.21
CA PRO A 365 -9.93 22.49 19.58
C PRO A 365 -9.84 21.03 19.13
N LEU A 366 -10.89 20.23 19.39
CA LEU A 366 -10.88 18.79 19.10
C LEU A 366 -10.57 18.48 17.62
N VAL A 367 -11.07 19.30 16.68
CA VAL A 367 -10.74 19.21 15.25
C VAL A 367 -9.24 19.37 15.00
N VAL A 368 -8.59 20.33 15.66
CA VAL A 368 -7.15 20.62 15.52
C VAL A 368 -6.32 19.48 16.11
N GLY A 369 -6.71 18.97 17.28
CA GLY A 369 -6.09 17.79 17.91
C GLY A 369 -6.19 16.55 17.04
N VAL A 370 -7.40 16.19 16.59
CA VAL A 370 -7.65 15.02 15.74
C VAL A 370 -6.92 15.14 14.41
N ALA A 371 -7.02 16.28 13.72
CA ALA A 371 -6.33 16.48 12.45
C ALA A 371 -4.81 16.40 12.60
N GLY A 372 -4.23 17.00 13.66
CA GLY A 372 -2.81 16.90 13.97
C GLY A 372 -2.36 15.46 14.28
N GLY A 373 -3.10 14.74 15.12
CA GLY A 373 -2.78 13.35 15.48
C GLY A 373 -2.85 12.41 14.28
N VAL A 374 -3.89 12.53 13.44
CA VAL A 374 -4.04 11.75 12.20
C VAL A 374 -2.92 12.09 11.21
N LEU A 375 -2.61 13.37 11.01
CA LEU A 375 -1.48 13.81 10.18
C LEU A 375 -0.17 13.15 10.63
N GLY A 376 0.17 13.25 11.91
CA GLY A 376 1.41 12.69 12.47
C GLY A 376 1.51 11.17 12.32
N MET A 377 0.48 10.44 12.77
CA MET A 377 0.45 8.98 12.73
C MET A 377 0.49 8.44 11.29
N VAL A 378 -0.34 8.99 10.41
CA VAL A 378 -0.40 8.53 9.01
C VAL A 378 0.90 8.86 8.30
N LEU A 379 1.51 10.03 8.51
CA LEU A 379 2.77 10.41 7.88
C LEU A 379 3.92 9.44 8.19
N ALA A 380 4.06 9.04 9.45
CA ALA A 380 5.08 8.08 9.86
C ALA A 380 4.87 6.68 9.25
N VAL A 381 3.61 6.28 9.05
CA VAL A 381 3.19 4.97 8.54
C VAL A 381 3.22 4.88 7.01
N SER A 382 2.78 5.93 6.30
CA SER A 382 2.67 5.96 4.82
C SER A 382 3.90 6.52 4.11
N ARG A 383 4.71 7.34 4.82
CA ARG A 383 5.79 8.17 4.25
C ARG A 383 5.35 9.18 3.19
N ASP A 384 4.06 9.47 3.12
CA ASP A 384 3.47 10.40 2.16
C ASP A 384 2.77 11.55 2.89
N GLY A 385 3.35 12.75 2.74
CA GLY A 385 2.81 14.00 3.28
C GLY A 385 1.41 14.32 2.75
N TRP A 386 1.13 14.05 1.48
CA TRP A 386 -0.17 14.31 0.88
C TRP A 386 -1.23 13.35 1.39
N ILE A 387 -0.93 12.05 1.49
CA ILE A 387 -1.84 11.07 2.11
C ILE A 387 -2.18 11.56 3.52
N SER A 388 -1.17 11.85 4.35
CA SER A 388 -1.42 12.22 5.75
C SER A 388 -2.29 13.46 5.91
N LEU A 389 -2.08 14.46 5.05
CA LEU A 389 -2.70 15.77 5.16
C LEU A 389 -4.15 15.75 4.65
N PHE A 390 -4.42 15.04 3.55
CA PHE A 390 -5.79 14.89 3.05
C PHE A 390 -6.61 13.83 3.79
N ILE A 391 -5.99 12.81 4.37
CA ILE A 391 -6.68 11.90 5.29
C ILE A 391 -7.09 12.64 6.57
N ALA A 392 -6.24 13.49 7.15
CA ALA A 392 -6.62 14.31 8.30
C ALA A 392 -7.81 15.26 8.01
N VAL A 393 -7.85 15.87 6.82
CA VAL A 393 -9.00 16.69 6.38
C VAL A 393 -10.25 15.84 6.13
N ALA A 394 -10.13 14.66 5.51
CA ALA A 394 -11.26 13.75 5.26
C ALA A 394 -11.86 13.22 6.57
N VAL A 395 -11.02 12.84 7.53
CA VAL A 395 -11.44 12.35 8.86
C VAL A 395 -12.14 13.44 9.66
N THR A 396 -11.70 14.69 9.55
CA THR A 396 -12.32 15.81 10.30
C THR A 396 -13.47 16.50 9.57
N GLY A 397 -13.69 16.23 8.28
CA GLY A 397 -14.69 16.91 7.45
C GLY A 397 -14.47 18.41 7.25
N SER A 398 -13.37 18.99 7.77
CA SER A 398 -13.15 20.44 7.81
C SER A 398 -12.00 20.86 6.90
N ILE A 399 -12.33 21.52 5.78
CA ILE A 399 -11.31 22.13 4.91
C ILE A 399 -10.59 23.31 5.60
N THR A 400 -11.20 23.92 6.62
CA THR A 400 -10.66 25.05 7.38
C THR A 400 -9.36 24.71 8.12
N VAL A 401 -9.14 23.43 8.48
CA VAL A 401 -7.92 22.98 9.15
C VAL A 401 -6.73 22.81 8.19
N LEU A 402 -6.96 22.78 6.87
CA LEU A 402 -5.93 22.52 5.86
C LEU A 402 -4.69 23.43 5.98
N PRO A 403 -4.81 24.77 6.14
CA PRO A 403 -3.63 25.64 6.25
C PRO A 403 -2.82 25.38 7.53
N VAL A 404 -3.48 24.96 8.61
CA VAL A 404 -2.84 24.58 9.88
C VAL A 404 -2.01 23.31 9.68
N LEU A 405 -2.56 22.31 8.97
CA LEU A 405 -1.86 21.06 8.66
C LEU A 405 -0.66 21.26 7.74
N CYS A 406 -0.75 22.18 6.77
CA CYS A 406 0.40 22.55 5.92
C CYS A 406 1.60 23.09 6.70
N ILE A 407 1.39 23.60 7.92
CA ILE A 407 2.46 24.02 8.83
C ILE A 407 2.84 22.88 9.78
N ALA A 408 1.86 22.20 10.38
CA ALA A 408 2.07 21.09 11.30
C ALA A 408 2.79 19.87 10.67
N VAL A 409 2.67 19.69 9.35
CA VAL A 409 3.38 18.62 8.62
C VAL A 409 4.89 18.84 8.60
N LEU A 410 5.38 20.07 8.72
CA LEU A 410 6.81 20.39 8.62
C LEU A 410 7.66 19.77 9.76
N PRO A 411 7.35 19.97 11.06
CA PRO A 411 8.07 19.30 12.14
C PRO A 411 7.87 17.77 12.12
N ALA A 412 6.66 17.30 11.80
CA ALA A 412 6.38 15.87 11.66
C ALA A 412 7.21 15.22 10.53
N TRP A 413 7.37 15.91 9.40
CA TRP A 413 8.23 15.48 8.29
C TRP A 413 9.69 15.44 8.69
N LEU A 414 10.21 16.43 9.42
CA LEU A 414 11.59 16.42 9.89
C LEU A 414 11.89 15.19 10.77
N ILE A 415 10.96 14.81 11.66
CA ILE A 415 11.05 13.60 12.50
C ILE A 415 11.10 12.33 11.64
N VAL A 416 10.22 12.22 10.64
CA VAL A 416 10.05 11.00 9.83
C VAL A 416 11.12 10.86 8.73
N SER A 417 11.61 11.98 8.19
CA SER A 417 12.47 12.06 6.99
C SER A 417 13.74 11.21 7.00
N ARG A 418 14.28 10.90 8.18
CA ARG A 418 15.48 10.05 8.37
C ARG A 418 15.23 8.76 9.14
N GLY A 419 13.99 8.53 9.59
CA GLY A 419 13.62 7.30 10.29
C GLY A 419 13.39 6.12 9.33
N PRO A 420 13.30 4.87 9.83
CA PRO A 420 12.90 3.72 9.02
C PRO A 420 11.43 3.77 8.59
N GLU A 421 11.15 3.27 7.39
CA GLU A 421 9.78 3.02 6.91
C GLU A 421 9.15 1.85 7.68
N MET A 422 7.81 1.79 7.75
CA MET A 422 7.12 0.67 8.43
C MET A 422 7.04 -0.59 7.55
N ILE A 423 8.12 -0.92 6.87
CA ILE A 423 8.26 -2.05 5.94
C ILE A 423 9.47 -2.88 6.36
N VAL A 424 9.33 -4.19 6.29
CA VAL A 424 10.43 -5.13 6.47
C VAL A 424 11.08 -5.37 5.12
N HIS A 425 12.16 -4.67 4.84
CA HIS A 425 13.01 -4.99 3.70
C HIS A 425 13.64 -6.37 3.93
N SER A 426 13.25 -7.36 3.13
CA SER A 426 13.94 -8.64 3.07
C SER A 426 15.36 -8.39 2.59
N THR A 427 16.36 -8.78 3.40
CA THR A 427 17.73 -8.98 2.92
C THR A 427 17.77 -10.25 2.07
N GLU A 428 17.04 -10.27 0.96
CA GLU A 428 17.48 -11.04 -0.18
C GLU A 428 18.77 -10.39 -0.65
N THR A 429 19.82 -11.20 -0.68
CA THR A 429 21.15 -10.79 -1.11
C THR A 429 21.09 -10.40 -2.58
N HIS A 430 20.76 -9.13 -2.84
CA HIS A 430 21.26 -8.45 -4.01
C HIS A 430 22.77 -8.38 -3.83
N GLU A 431 23.47 -9.46 -4.22
CA GLU A 431 24.82 -9.29 -4.73
C GLU A 431 24.73 -8.17 -5.77
N PRO A 432 25.44 -7.05 -5.58
CA PRO A 432 25.38 -5.99 -6.56
C PRO A 432 25.84 -6.56 -7.91
N ALA A 433 25.13 -6.22 -8.99
CA ALA A 433 25.36 -6.74 -10.34
C ALA A 433 26.81 -6.55 -10.87
N ALA A 434 27.63 -5.80 -10.14
CA ALA A 434 29.09 -5.80 -10.23
C ALA A 434 29.72 -7.21 -10.25
N ASN A 435 29.23 -8.19 -9.47
CA ASN A 435 29.81 -9.55 -9.45
C ASN A 435 29.45 -10.37 -10.70
N ALA A 436 28.24 -10.19 -11.24
CA ALA A 436 27.86 -10.80 -12.53
C ALA A 436 28.72 -10.24 -13.67
N ALA A 437 28.86 -8.91 -13.75
CA ALA A 437 29.72 -8.25 -14.74
C ALA A 437 31.20 -8.63 -14.59
N ALA A 438 31.72 -8.79 -13.36
CA ALA A 438 33.09 -9.26 -13.14
C ALA A 438 33.28 -10.71 -13.60
N THR A 439 32.27 -11.57 -13.40
CA THR A 439 32.32 -12.97 -13.81
C THR A 439 32.26 -13.11 -15.33
N GLU A 440 31.37 -12.38 -16.02
CA GLU A 440 31.35 -12.34 -17.50
C GLU A 440 32.64 -11.76 -18.10
N ASN A 441 33.16 -10.66 -17.55
CA ASN A 441 34.35 -10.02 -18.09
C ASN A 441 35.63 -10.86 -17.87
N SER A 442 35.68 -11.64 -16.77
CA SER A 442 36.76 -12.62 -16.55
C SER A 442 36.63 -13.85 -17.46
N ALA A 443 35.42 -14.35 -17.71
CA ALA A 443 35.18 -15.43 -18.68
C ALA A 443 35.54 -15.00 -20.12
N HIS A 444 35.18 -13.78 -20.53
CA HIS A 444 35.57 -13.22 -21.83
C HIS A 444 37.10 -13.05 -21.95
N ARG A 445 37.78 -12.62 -20.89
CA ARG A 445 39.26 -12.55 -20.86
C ARG A 445 39.90 -13.93 -21.00
N ALA A 446 39.45 -14.92 -20.24
CA ALA A 446 39.96 -16.29 -20.33
C ALA A 446 39.73 -16.92 -21.72
N ALA A 447 38.57 -16.64 -22.35
CA ALA A 447 38.30 -17.08 -23.72
C ALA A 447 39.21 -16.38 -24.77
N ALA A 448 39.49 -15.08 -24.58
CA ALA A 448 40.42 -14.32 -25.44
C ALA A 448 41.88 -14.79 -25.30
N GLU A 449 42.33 -15.06 -24.07
CA GLU A 449 43.69 -15.58 -23.81
C GLU A 449 43.87 -16.99 -24.38
N ASN A 450 42.87 -17.87 -24.24
CA ASN A 450 42.94 -19.24 -24.74
C ASN A 450 42.87 -19.31 -26.29
N SER A 451 42.16 -18.37 -26.93
CA SER A 451 42.16 -18.24 -28.40
C SER A 451 43.44 -17.59 -28.95
N ALA A 452 44.00 -16.60 -28.25
CA ALA A 452 45.33 -16.06 -28.56
C ALA A 452 46.43 -17.12 -28.41
N HIS A 453 46.36 -17.99 -27.38
CA HIS A 453 47.34 -19.06 -27.19
C HIS A 453 47.24 -20.15 -28.28
N ARG A 454 46.03 -20.48 -28.75
CA ARG A 454 45.83 -21.34 -29.93
C ARG A 454 46.41 -20.73 -31.21
N ALA A 455 46.14 -19.45 -31.47
CA ALA A 455 46.70 -18.75 -32.64
C ALA A 455 48.25 -18.67 -32.59
N ALA A 456 48.84 -18.60 -31.40
CA ALA A 456 50.30 -18.61 -31.21
C ALA A 456 50.94 -20.01 -31.26
N THR A 457 50.15 -21.09 -31.26
CA THR A 457 50.66 -22.49 -31.33
C THR A 457 50.41 -23.15 -32.70
N GLU A 458 49.68 -22.51 -33.61
CA GLU A 458 49.62 -22.93 -35.02
C GLU A 458 50.91 -22.56 -35.76
N ASN A 459 51.80 -23.54 -35.86
CA ASN A 459 53.06 -23.46 -36.60
C ASN A 459 52.82 -23.17 -38.11
N PRO A 460 53.41 -22.12 -38.71
CA PRO A 460 53.18 -21.72 -40.11
C PRO A 460 53.83 -22.66 -41.17
N ALA A 461 54.20 -23.88 -40.79
CA ALA A 461 55.00 -24.80 -41.61
C ALA A 461 54.21 -25.74 -42.55
N HIS A 462 52.88 -25.62 -42.66
CA HIS A 462 52.06 -26.57 -43.44
C HIS A 462 51.17 -25.97 -44.54
N ARG A 463 51.43 -24.72 -44.97
CA ARG A 463 50.66 -24.03 -46.02
C ARG A 463 51.41 -23.85 -47.35
N ALA A 464 52.31 -24.77 -47.68
CA ALA A 464 53.14 -24.73 -48.89
C ALA A 464 53.42 -26.14 -49.48
N ALA A 465 52.36 -26.89 -49.83
CA ALA A 465 52.47 -28.12 -50.62
C ALA A 465 51.13 -28.51 -51.26
N THR A 466 50.77 -27.87 -52.38
CA THR A 466 50.03 -28.39 -53.55
C THR A 466 49.56 -27.20 -54.41
N GLU A 467 50.45 -26.68 -55.25
CA GLU A 467 50.08 -25.84 -56.39
C GLU A 467 50.33 -26.62 -57.69
N ASN A 468 49.53 -26.26 -58.70
CA ASN A 468 49.75 -26.49 -60.12
C ASN A 468 49.40 -27.89 -60.71
N PRO A 469 49.13 -27.98 -62.02
CA PRO A 469 47.73 -28.15 -62.45
C PRO A 469 47.55 -29.19 -63.57
N GLU A 470 46.31 -29.47 -63.98
CA GLU A 470 46.00 -29.65 -65.40
C GLU A 470 44.50 -29.55 -65.70
N HIS A 471 44.19 -28.97 -66.87
CA HIS A 471 42.86 -28.86 -67.45
C HIS A 471 42.91 -29.60 -68.80
N PRO A 472 41.81 -30.20 -69.27
CA PRO A 472 40.99 -29.44 -70.22
C PRO A 472 39.46 -29.63 -70.10
N ALA A 473 38.75 -28.61 -70.63
CA ALA A 473 37.57 -28.61 -71.51
C ALA A 473 36.94 -29.97 -71.91
N ALA A 474 35.65 -30.15 -72.22
CA ALA A 474 34.53 -29.24 -72.58
C ALA A 474 33.17 -29.94 -72.26
N THR A 475 31.94 -29.49 -72.56
CA THR A 475 31.31 -28.30 -73.22
C THR A 475 29.88 -28.23 -72.64
N ASP A 476 29.35 -27.07 -72.24
CA ASP A 476 28.45 -26.16 -72.99
C ASP A 476 27.01 -26.66 -73.24
N GLY A 477 26.04 -25.74 -73.14
CA GLY A 477 24.61 -25.97 -73.38
C GLY A 477 23.69 -25.78 -72.16
N ASN A 478 22.78 -24.81 -72.03
CA ASN A 478 22.52 -23.48 -72.60
C ASN A 478 21.27 -22.96 -71.84
N ARG A 479 21.07 -21.64 -71.83
CA ARG A 479 20.00 -20.88 -71.18
C ARG A 479 18.57 -21.31 -71.56
N GLN A 480 17.65 -21.25 -70.59
CA GLN A 480 16.67 -20.15 -70.52
C GLN A 480 16.21 -19.91 -69.08
#